data_AF-A0A5E4KPK5-F1
#
_entry.id   AF-A0A5E4KPK5-F1
#
_cell.length_a   1.000
_cell.length_b   1.000
_cell.length_c   1.000
_cell.angle_alpha   90.00
_cell.angle_beta   90.00
_cell.angle_gamma   90.00
#
_symmetry.space_group_name_H-M   'P 1'
#
loop_
_entity.id
_entity.type
_entity.pdbx_description
1 polymer ?
#
loop_
_entity_poly.entity_id
_entity_poly.type
_entity_poly.pdbx_seq_one_letter_code
_entity_poly.pdbx_strand_id
1 'polypeptide(L)'
;MNNAKFSLAARILSMGMVVALVLIGTAMGEVSRDGLVAEYHFDSDAKDSSGNGHDMEIYGATFVDGKVGKALSFNGVDDYLYRADDDNLDITGDMSVIAWINHAETSSGDEGIISKESRPKYAYQFVIRSSNKIHFFHRNSGSQSEGHDSLGTVSPSSWHQVAYTISGTTLTFYIDGSSSGSSTLLYSRSGTNGNLYIGVENPAPKNYFNGLIDEVRIYNRALSAEEIKAEYDSYTTPSSSQLTSASTTLSSTITSNASPVSTSLILENANNYKVLLDSEISLQDSASLSHGAYYVVSYSNLLPYASGIEIFSSEGKKITSESEAEPVFTSIAWKEASGQVKPSDIQTMKDILQTSKDIDSAVSPVISVTGTTISSINSLKNACISVPFVGKKCAWDAVSSAFPGISTLASQLESLNSELDQWKSAAASAQQHLPNAISGIEQAKSGGDINPQLQSEISQSLSAFGTLQSKTNQMSEKLASVSSTLSDAESGVRNAAETPVVGSLISPVANAIGSMHSQVDSLKGKADSFSSNMGEQRAKLSAVTDTANKRDSELKSQWNARQSASTMVYGTIGGVVAVLIIVILLIRKKRSAERSSQEDKPKE
;
A
#
# COMPACT_ATOMS: atom_id res chain seq x y z
N MET A 1 -10.05 41.87 -65.53
CA MET A 1 -9.76 41.60 -64.10
C MET A 1 -10.37 40.27 -63.65
N ASN A 2 -10.04 39.17 -64.35
CA ASN A 2 -10.73 37.88 -64.25
C ASN A 2 -9.86 36.70 -63.74
N ASN A 3 -8.74 36.94 -63.05
CA ASN A 3 -7.83 35.86 -62.63
C ASN A 3 -7.67 35.67 -61.11
N ALA A 4 -8.48 36.32 -60.26
CA ALA A 4 -8.37 36.18 -58.80
C ALA A 4 -9.57 35.48 -58.12
N LYS A 5 -10.58 35.04 -58.87
CA LYS A 5 -11.80 34.42 -58.32
C LYS A 5 -11.88 32.90 -58.50
N PHE A 6 -10.86 32.27 -59.12
CA PHE A 6 -10.87 30.82 -59.41
C PHE A 6 -10.06 29.94 -58.44
N SER A 7 -9.34 30.49 -57.45
CA SER A 7 -8.51 29.66 -56.55
C SER A 7 -9.06 29.41 -55.14
N LEU A 8 -10.31 29.79 -54.86
CA LEU A 8 -10.95 29.52 -53.55
C LEU A 8 -12.14 28.55 -53.67
N ALA A 9 -12.83 28.51 -54.81
CA ALA A 9 -13.90 27.54 -55.07
C ALA A 9 -13.38 26.14 -55.45
N ALA A 10 -12.13 26.03 -55.95
CA ALA A 10 -11.50 24.76 -56.31
C ALA A 10 -10.77 24.05 -55.15
N ARG A 11 -10.68 24.67 -53.96
CA ARG A 11 -10.08 24.07 -52.75
C ARG A 11 -11.11 23.61 -51.71
N ILE A 12 -12.40 23.88 -51.94
CA ILE A 12 -13.51 23.51 -51.03
C ILE A 12 -14.25 22.24 -51.51
N LEU A 13 -13.89 21.70 -52.68
CA LEU A 13 -14.50 20.52 -53.28
C LEU A 13 -13.63 19.25 -53.26
N SER A 14 -12.46 19.28 -52.62
CA SER A 14 -11.52 18.14 -52.55
C SER A 14 -11.35 17.55 -51.15
N MET A 15 -12.29 17.77 -50.24
CA MET A 15 -12.23 17.24 -48.86
C MET A 15 -13.58 16.70 -48.40
N GLY A 16 -14.34 16.12 -49.33
CA GLY A 16 -15.66 15.53 -49.11
C GLY A 16 -15.69 14.00 -49.23
N MET A 17 -14.55 13.30 -49.13
CA MET A 17 -14.51 11.86 -49.37
C MET A 17 -13.49 11.13 -48.51
N VAL A 18 -13.67 11.15 -47.19
CA VAL A 18 -13.39 10.01 -46.28
C VAL A 18 -14.37 10.10 -45.10
N VAL A 19 -15.64 9.83 -45.37
CA VAL A 19 -16.56 9.32 -44.34
C VAL A 19 -16.85 7.89 -44.76
N ALA A 20 -16.05 6.95 -44.25
CA ALA A 20 -16.36 5.53 -44.19
C ALA A 20 -15.36 4.84 -43.24
N LEU A 21 -15.88 4.42 -42.08
CA LEU A 21 -15.37 3.38 -41.18
C LEU A 21 -13.99 3.58 -40.55
N VAL A 22 -13.96 4.17 -39.34
CA VAL A 22 -13.68 3.43 -38.09
C VAL A 22 -14.48 4.11 -36.97
N LEU A 23 -15.69 3.61 -36.73
CA LEU A 23 -16.35 3.70 -35.42
C LEU A 23 -15.97 2.40 -34.72
N ILE A 24 -14.82 2.40 -34.04
CA ILE A 24 -14.55 1.47 -32.93
C ILE A 24 -13.93 2.34 -31.86
N GLY A 25 -14.57 2.34 -30.70
CA GLY A 25 -14.25 3.22 -29.59
C GLY A 25 -12.82 3.07 -29.13
N THR A 26 -12.32 4.17 -28.58
CA THR A 26 -11.36 4.17 -27.51
C THR A 26 -11.76 3.14 -26.45
N ALA A 27 -10.95 2.11 -26.23
CA ALA A 27 -10.93 1.38 -24.98
C ALA A 27 -9.58 1.64 -24.34
N MET A 28 -9.60 2.45 -23.29
CA MET A 28 -8.51 2.54 -22.32
C MET A 28 -8.34 1.15 -21.71
N GLY A 29 -7.13 0.78 -21.29
CA GLY A 29 -6.83 -0.54 -20.73
C GLY A 29 -7.53 -0.79 -19.40
N GLU A 30 -8.84 -1.02 -19.44
CA GLU A 30 -9.59 -1.77 -18.44
C GLU A 30 -9.19 -3.24 -18.53
N VAL A 31 -9.18 -3.94 -17.40
CA VAL A 31 -9.14 -5.40 -17.35
C VAL A 31 -10.24 -5.91 -18.27
N SER A 32 -9.88 -6.70 -19.28
CA SER A 32 -10.79 -7.09 -20.35
C SER A 32 -12.03 -7.78 -19.76
N ARG A 33 -13.17 -7.11 -19.83
CA ARG A 33 -14.48 -7.65 -19.44
C ARG A 33 -15.04 -8.64 -20.48
N ASP A 34 -14.29 -8.89 -21.56
CA ASP A 34 -14.63 -9.90 -22.54
C ASP A 34 -14.69 -11.28 -21.88
N GLY A 35 -15.76 -12.00 -22.13
CA GLY A 35 -16.01 -13.31 -21.53
C GLY A 35 -16.20 -13.31 -20.00
N LEU A 36 -16.37 -12.16 -19.35
CA LEU A 36 -16.66 -12.10 -17.91
C LEU A 36 -18.08 -12.61 -17.66
N VAL A 37 -18.19 -13.67 -16.85
CA VAL A 37 -19.45 -14.33 -16.50
C VAL A 37 -19.97 -13.82 -15.17
N ALA A 38 -19.11 -13.70 -14.15
CA ALA A 38 -19.50 -13.21 -12.83
C ALA A 38 -18.35 -12.45 -12.15
N GLU A 39 -18.68 -11.42 -11.39
CA GLU A 39 -17.72 -10.57 -10.65
C GLU A 39 -18.30 -10.15 -9.29
N TYR A 40 -17.56 -10.39 -8.21
CA TYR A 40 -17.97 -10.04 -6.85
C TYR A 40 -16.85 -9.32 -6.10
N HIS A 41 -17.08 -8.04 -5.77
CA HIS A 41 -16.13 -7.19 -5.04
C HIS A 41 -16.31 -7.24 -3.52
N PHE A 42 -17.46 -7.68 -3.02
CA PHE A 42 -17.79 -7.76 -1.58
C PHE A 42 -17.63 -6.46 -0.76
N ASP A 43 -17.58 -5.29 -1.41
CA ASP A 43 -17.46 -3.98 -0.75
C ASP A 43 -18.67 -3.58 0.11
N SER A 44 -19.88 -3.97 -0.30
CA SER A 44 -21.12 -3.58 0.39
C SER A 44 -22.28 -4.57 0.25
N ASP A 45 -22.20 -5.47 -0.73
CA ASP A 45 -23.15 -6.55 -0.97
C ASP A 45 -22.45 -7.72 -1.69
N ALA A 46 -23.20 -8.79 -1.98
CA ALA A 46 -22.74 -9.92 -2.78
C ALA A 46 -23.40 -9.93 -4.18
N LYS A 47 -23.60 -8.75 -4.77
CA LYS A 47 -24.15 -8.63 -6.12
C LYS A 47 -23.09 -8.88 -7.18
N ASP A 48 -23.56 -9.41 -8.30
CA ASP A 48 -22.75 -9.64 -9.49
C ASP A 48 -22.55 -8.32 -10.27
N SER A 49 -21.31 -7.84 -10.28
CA SER A 49 -20.91 -6.62 -10.98
C SER A 49 -20.61 -6.85 -12.46
N SER A 50 -20.66 -8.10 -12.95
CA SER A 50 -20.43 -8.43 -14.37
C SER A 50 -21.52 -7.87 -15.29
N GLY A 51 -22.73 -7.69 -14.77
CA GLY A 51 -23.93 -7.33 -15.52
C GLY A 51 -24.79 -8.53 -15.96
N ASN A 52 -24.41 -9.76 -15.60
CA ASN A 52 -25.15 -10.98 -15.97
C ASN A 52 -26.20 -11.42 -14.92
N GLY A 53 -26.22 -10.77 -13.75
CA GLY A 53 -27.29 -10.95 -12.76
C GLY A 53 -27.16 -12.22 -11.92
N HIS A 54 -25.92 -12.67 -11.69
CA HIS A 54 -25.61 -13.82 -10.84
C HIS A 54 -25.50 -13.46 -9.35
N ASP A 55 -26.32 -12.53 -8.85
CA ASP A 55 -26.31 -12.10 -7.44
C ASP A 55 -26.39 -13.28 -6.46
N MET A 56 -25.50 -13.26 -5.47
CA MET A 56 -25.36 -14.32 -4.46
C MET A 56 -26.14 -14.00 -3.18
N GLU A 57 -26.62 -15.04 -2.51
CA GLU A 57 -27.19 -14.95 -1.17
C GLU A 57 -26.15 -15.39 -0.12
N ILE A 58 -26.00 -14.61 0.94
CA ILE A 58 -24.99 -14.82 2.01
C ILE A 58 -25.59 -15.64 3.15
N TYR A 59 -24.88 -16.69 3.59
CA TYR A 59 -25.20 -17.51 4.76
C TYR A 59 -24.06 -17.43 5.75
N GLY A 60 -24.29 -16.77 6.89
CA GLY A 60 -23.36 -16.71 8.01
C GLY A 60 -22.14 -15.79 7.82
N ALA A 61 -21.56 -15.74 6.61
CA ALA A 61 -20.40 -14.90 6.31
C ALA A 61 -20.67 -13.40 6.57
N THR A 62 -19.65 -12.67 7.02
CA THR A 62 -19.77 -11.26 7.42
C THR A 62 -18.75 -10.36 6.74
N PHE A 63 -19.11 -9.10 6.52
CA PHE A 63 -18.21 -8.11 5.91
C PHE A 63 -17.14 -7.64 6.89
N VAL A 64 -15.88 -7.71 6.47
CA VAL A 64 -14.68 -7.23 7.19
C VAL A 64 -13.79 -6.41 6.25
N ASP A 65 -12.72 -5.80 6.77
CA ASP A 65 -11.75 -5.12 5.90
C ASP A 65 -11.07 -6.13 4.96
N GLY A 66 -11.10 -5.84 3.67
CA GLY A 66 -10.71 -6.76 2.60
C GLY A 66 -9.31 -6.54 2.06
N LYS A 67 -9.01 -7.24 0.97
CA LYS A 67 -7.84 -6.96 0.14
C LYS A 67 -8.04 -5.61 -0.57
N VAL A 68 -9.25 -5.37 -1.07
CA VAL A 68 -9.73 -4.12 -1.64
C VAL A 68 -11.00 -3.78 -0.89
N GLY A 69 -11.09 -2.59 -0.30
CA GLY A 69 -12.30 -2.18 0.44
C GLY A 69 -12.74 -3.21 1.50
N LYS A 70 -13.84 -3.95 1.24
CA LYS A 70 -14.35 -5.00 2.14
C LYS A 70 -14.24 -6.40 1.52
N ALA A 71 -14.09 -7.40 2.39
CA ALA A 71 -14.14 -8.82 2.04
C ALA A 71 -15.20 -9.54 2.89
N LEU A 72 -15.48 -10.80 2.55
CA LEU A 72 -16.29 -11.68 3.38
C LEU A 72 -15.42 -12.61 4.23
N SER A 73 -15.74 -12.69 5.52
CA SER A 73 -15.12 -13.60 6.50
C SER A 73 -15.97 -14.85 6.66
N PHE A 74 -15.31 -16.00 6.59
CA PHE A 74 -15.87 -17.35 6.70
C PHE A 74 -15.26 -18.09 7.89
N ASN A 75 -16.09 -18.77 8.68
CA ASN A 75 -15.71 -19.39 9.94
C ASN A 75 -15.20 -20.85 9.84
N GLY A 76 -15.19 -21.46 8.65
CA GLY A 76 -14.79 -22.86 8.46
C GLY A 76 -15.80 -23.90 8.95
N VAL A 77 -17.03 -23.51 9.29
CA VAL A 77 -18.06 -24.38 9.90
C VAL A 77 -19.35 -24.41 9.09
N ASP A 78 -19.96 -23.26 8.82
CA ASP A 78 -21.28 -23.17 8.20
C ASP A 78 -21.47 -21.93 7.30
N ASP A 79 -20.44 -21.11 7.10
CA ASP A 79 -20.49 -19.90 6.29
C ASP A 79 -20.29 -20.18 4.80
N TYR A 80 -21.15 -19.65 3.94
CA TYR A 80 -21.01 -19.72 2.48
C TYR A 80 -21.87 -18.67 1.76
N LEU A 81 -21.64 -18.50 0.46
CA LEU A 81 -22.55 -17.83 -0.45
C LEU A 81 -23.12 -18.85 -1.42
N TYR A 82 -24.37 -18.67 -1.84
CA TYR A 82 -24.96 -19.50 -2.88
C TYR A 82 -25.71 -18.68 -3.94
N ARG A 83 -25.71 -19.23 -5.16
CA ARG A 83 -26.55 -18.80 -6.27
C ARG A 83 -27.20 -20.03 -6.90
N ALA A 84 -28.51 -19.92 -7.18
CA ALA A 84 -29.25 -20.94 -7.88
C ALA A 84 -28.65 -21.24 -9.26
N ASP A 85 -28.78 -22.49 -9.70
CA ASP A 85 -28.30 -22.98 -10.98
C ASP A 85 -28.67 -22.06 -12.17
N ASP A 86 -27.73 -21.94 -13.10
CA ASP A 86 -27.81 -21.12 -14.30
C ASP A 86 -26.90 -21.70 -15.40
N ASP A 87 -27.43 -21.87 -16.60
CA ASP A 87 -26.72 -22.44 -17.75
C ASP A 87 -25.52 -21.57 -18.18
N ASN A 88 -25.52 -20.26 -17.90
CA ASN A 88 -24.37 -19.39 -18.21
C ASN A 88 -23.14 -19.70 -17.33
N LEU A 89 -23.34 -20.38 -16.21
CA LEU A 89 -22.28 -20.82 -15.31
C LEU A 89 -21.76 -22.22 -15.66
N ASP A 90 -22.36 -22.91 -16.64
CA ASP A 90 -21.95 -24.23 -17.16
C ASP A 90 -20.81 -24.12 -18.19
N ILE A 91 -19.66 -23.65 -17.74
CA ILE A 91 -18.50 -23.39 -18.60
C ILE A 91 -17.76 -24.71 -18.91
N THR A 92 -18.03 -25.31 -20.06
CA THR A 92 -17.39 -26.57 -20.50
C THR A 92 -16.18 -26.38 -21.40
N GLY A 93 -16.08 -25.22 -22.04
CA GLY A 93 -14.93 -24.79 -22.86
C GLY A 93 -13.93 -23.99 -22.03
N ASP A 94 -13.06 -23.23 -22.69
CA ASP A 94 -12.04 -22.41 -22.03
C ASP A 94 -12.62 -21.59 -20.86
N MET A 95 -11.88 -21.50 -19.76
CA MET A 95 -12.38 -20.81 -18.57
C MET A 95 -11.25 -20.22 -17.73
N SER A 96 -11.58 -19.22 -16.92
CA SER A 96 -10.69 -18.73 -15.87
C SER A 96 -11.47 -18.41 -14.60
N VAL A 97 -10.88 -18.69 -13.46
CA VAL A 97 -11.42 -18.32 -12.14
C VAL A 97 -10.32 -17.66 -11.35
N ILE A 98 -10.65 -16.54 -10.71
CA ILE A 98 -9.73 -15.74 -9.89
C ILE A 98 -10.42 -15.41 -8.57
N ALA A 99 -9.68 -15.45 -7.48
CA ALA A 99 -10.10 -14.92 -6.18
C ALA A 99 -8.90 -14.40 -5.40
N TRP A 100 -9.13 -13.40 -4.54
CA TRP A 100 -8.22 -13.07 -3.46
C TRP A 100 -8.62 -13.85 -2.21
N ILE A 101 -7.66 -14.53 -1.58
CA ILE A 101 -7.90 -15.33 -0.37
C ILE A 101 -6.90 -15.01 0.72
N ASN A 102 -7.35 -15.06 1.97
CA ASN A 102 -6.53 -15.09 3.17
C ASN A 102 -7.04 -16.20 4.08
N HIS A 103 -6.42 -17.39 3.96
CA HIS A 103 -6.86 -18.61 4.66
C HIS A 103 -6.16 -18.79 6.00
N ALA A 104 -6.82 -19.42 6.97
CA ALA A 104 -6.27 -19.64 8.31
C ALA A 104 -5.16 -20.71 8.34
N GLU A 105 -4.32 -20.72 9.39
CA GLU A 105 -3.17 -21.64 9.52
C GLU A 105 -3.51 -23.15 9.51
N THR A 106 -4.78 -23.52 9.74
CA THR A 106 -5.16 -24.92 9.90
C THR A 106 -6.53 -25.21 9.31
N SER A 107 -6.54 -26.11 8.33
CA SER A 107 -7.72 -26.84 7.90
C SER A 107 -7.42 -28.33 7.83
N SER A 108 -8.32 -29.13 8.40
CA SER A 108 -8.27 -30.59 8.31
C SER A 108 -9.01 -31.04 7.04
N GLY A 109 -8.44 -30.78 5.86
CA GLY A 109 -9.04 -31.21 4.59
C GLY A 109 -8.88 -30.20 3.47
N ASP A 110 -9.68 -30.38 2.43
CA ASP A 110 -9.84 -29.37 1.39
C ASP A 110 -10.83 -28.30 1.90
N GLU A 111 -10.74 -27.07 1.42
CA GLU A 111 -11.62 -25.94 1.75
C GLU A 111 -12.08 -25.25 0.47
N GLY A 112 -13.39 -25.09 0.31
CA GLY A 112 -14.02 -24.59 -0.90
C GLY A 112 -13.81 -23.09 -1.11
N ILE A 113 -13.10 -22.70 -2.17
CA ILE A 113 -13.05 -21.30 -2.61
C ILE A 113 -14.28 -21.02 -3.47
N ILE A 114 -14.47 -21.82 -4.53
CA ILE A 114 -15.66 -21.78 -5.39
C ILE A 114 -15.98 -23.15 -5.96
N SER A 115 -17.26 -23.51 -6.04
CA SER A 115 -17.71 -24.80 -6.56
C SER A 115 -19.02 -24.69 -7.33
N LYS A 116 -19.12 -25.42 -8.46
CA LYS A 116 -20.37 -25.67 -9.18
C LYS A 116 -20.49 -27.15 -9.51
N GLU A 117 -21.39 -27.83 -8.81
CA GLU A 117 -21.49 -29.28 -8.88
C GLU A 117 -22.84 -29.81 -8.42
N SER A 118 -23.23 -30.93 -9.02
CA SER A 118 -24.40 -31.73 -8.67
C SER A 118 -24.10 -33.18 -9.04
N ARG A 119 -24.03 -34.03 -8.01
CA ARG A 119 -23.54 -35.41 -8.17
C ARG A 119 -24.36 -36.16 -9.24
N PRO A 120 -23.70 -36.85 -10.19
CA PRO A 120 -22.26 -37.16 -10.22
C PRO A 120 -21.39 -36.13 -10.96
N LYS A 121 -21.93 -35.02 -11.47
CA LYS A 121 -21.23 -34.04 -12.31
C LYS A 121 -20.68 -32.87 -11.51
N TYR A 122 -19.41 -32.58 -11.74
CA TYR A 122 -18.68 -31.52 -11.07
C TYR A 122 -18.18 -30.64 -12.22
N ALA A 123 -18.85 -29.52 -12.47
CA ALA A 123 -18.47 -28.65 -13.59
C ALA A 123 -17.07 -28.09 -13.33
N TYR A 124 -16.86 -27.58 -12.12
CA TYR A 124 -15.57 -27.18 -11.59
C TYR A 124 -15.63 -27.07 -10.07
N GLN A 125 -14.53 -27.44 -9.42
CA GLN A 125 -14.23 -27.14 -8.04
C GLN A 125 -12.88 -26.46 -7.96
N PHE A 126 -12.80 -25.41 -7.14
CA PHE A 126 -11.57 -24.74 -6.80
C PHE A 126 -11.46 -24.66 -5.29
N VAL A 127 -10.45 -25.33 -4.75
CA VAL A 127 -10.28 -25.51 -3.30
C VAL A 127 -8.84 -25.21 -2.91
N ILE A 128 -8.63 -24.85 -1.65
CA ILE A 128 -7.31 -24.91 -1.02
C ILE A 128 -7.23 -26.20 -0.19
N ARG A 129 -6.14 -26.96 -0.35
CA ARG A 129 -5.95 -28.24 0.36
C ARG A 129 -5.20 -28.02 1.66
N SER A 130 -5.26 -29.00 2.55
CA SER A 130 -4.45 -29.03 3.79
C SER A 130 -2.93 -28.98 3.56
N SER A 131 -2.47 -29.16 2.32
CA SER A 131 -1.07 -28.96 1.89
C SER A 131 -0.74 -27.52 1.49
N ASN A 132 -1.68 -26.59 1.69
CA ASN A 132 -1.64 -25.21 1.23
C ASN A 132 -1.55 -25.06 -0.29
N LYS A 133 -1.87 -26.11 -1.05
CA LYS A 133 -1.93 -26.06 -2.51
C LYS A 133 -3.33 -25.73 -2.96
N ILE A 134 -3.46 -24.95 -4.03
CA ILE A 134 -4.74 -24.79 -4.69
C ILE A 134 -4.98 -25.98 -5.62
N HIS A 135 -6.24 -26.39 -5.72
CA HIS A 135 -6.63 -27.60 -6.41
C HIS A 135 -7.85 -27.37 -7.27
N PHE A 136 -7.74 -27.83 -8.52
CA PHE A 136 -8.86 -27.90 -9.45
C PHE A 136 -9.32 -29.35 -9.55
N PHE A 137 -10.63 -29.56 -9.50
CA PHE A 137 -11.25 -30.85 -9.75
C PHE A 137 -12.48 -30.70 -10.65
N HIS A 138 -12.65 -31.66 -11.55
CA HIS A 138 -13.90 -31.80 -12.30
C HIS A 138 -14.28 -33.25 -12.48
N ARG A 139 -15.56 -33.47 -12.80
CA ARG A 139 -16.12 -34.79 -13.05
C ARG A 139 -17.20 -34.70 -14.11
N ASN A 140 -16.98 -35.44 -15.19
CA ASN A 140 -17.83 -35.36 -16.36
C ASN A 140 -19.09 -36.24 -16.26
N SER A 141 -19.96 -36.12 -17.26
CA SER A 141 -21.20 -36.92 -17.36
C SER A 141 -20.98 -38.44 -17.39
N GLY A 142 -19.80 -38.91 -17.83
CA GLY A 142 -19.37 -40.31 -17.79
C GLY A 142 -18.81 -40.75 -16.44
N SER A 143 -18.90 -39.92 -15.40
CA SER A 143 -18.33 -40.16 -14.06
C SER A 143 -16.80 -40.23 -14.01
N GLN A 144 -16.09 -39.84 -15.06
CA GLN A 144 -14.64 -39.72 -15.04
C GLN A 144 -14.27 -38.43 -14.32
N SER A 145 -13.34 -38.52 -13.39
CA SER A 145 -12.86 -37.39 -12.60
C SER A 145 -11.35 -37.26 -12.70
N GLU A 146 -10.88 -36.03 -12.70
CA GLU A 146 -9.47 -35.72 -12.54
C GLU A 146 -9.32 -34.48 -11.68
N GLY A 147 -8.22 -34.45 -10.93
CA GLY A 147 -7.87 -33.35 -10.05
C GLY A 147 -6.38 -33.07 -10.15
N HIS A 148 -6.03 -31.79 -10.07
CA HIS A 148 -4.66 -31.32 -10.23
C HIS A 148 -4.35 -30.30 -9.15
N ASP A 149 -3.14 -30.37 -8.61
CA ASP A 149 -2.64 -29.42 -7.62
C ASP A 149 -1.69 -28.42 -8.27
N SER A 150 -1.63 -27.21 -7.72
CA SER A 150 -0.52 -26.29 -7.98
C SER A 150 0.84 -26.88 -7.56
N LEU A 151 1.91 -26.42 -8.19
CA LEU A 151 3.27 -26.74 -7.78
C LEU A 151 3.63 -25.99 -6.49
N GLY A 152 3.34 -24.69 -6.44
CA GLY A 152 3.54 -23.83 -5.27
C GLY A 152 2.41 -23.93 -4.24
N THR A 153 2.63 -23.29 -3.09
CA THR A 153 1.72 -23.24 -1.94
C THR A 153 1.34 -21.80 -1.60
N VAL A 154 0.15 -21.61 -1.02
CA VAL A 154 -0.39 -20.34 -0.53
C VAL A 154 -0.16 -20.26 0.98
N SER A 155 0.64 -19.30 1.45
CA SER A 155 0.85 -19.15 2.90
C SER A 155 -0.43 -18.72 3.61
N PRO A 156 -0.67 -19.24 4.84
CA PRO A 156 -1.82 -18.82 5.63
C PRO A 156 -1.63 -17.43 6.21
N SER A 157 -2.74 -16.82 6.64
CA SER A 157 -2.80 -15.52 7.32
C SER A 157 -2.26 -14.33 6.50
N SER A 158 -2.17 -14.48 5.17
CA SER A 158 -1.79 -13.43 4.22
C SER A 158 -2.68 -13.46 2.99
N TRP A 159 -2.92 -12.28 2.41
CA TRP A 159 -3.65 -12.16 1.16
C TRP A 159 -2.85 -12.67 -0.03
N HIS A 160 -3.44 -13.57 -0.81
CA HIS A 160 -2.90 -14.08 -2.06
C HIS A 160 -3.97 -14.04 -3.16
N GLN A 161 -3.55 -13.70 -4.38
CA GLN A 161 -4.41 -13.95 -5.54
C GLN A 161 -4.20 -15.39 -5.98
N VAL A 162 -5.29 -16.14 -6.11
CA VAL A 162 -5.27 -17.52 -6.62
C VAL A 162 -6.14 -17.61 -7.85
N ALA A 163 -5.64 -18.29 -8.87
CA ALA A 163 -6.38 -18.48 -10.10
C ALA A 163 -6.05 -19.79 -10.79
N TYR A 164 -6.94 -20.21 -11.68
CA TYR A 164 -6.63 -21.17 -12.72
C TYR A 164 -7.21 -20.75 -14.06
N THR A 165 -6.54 -21.15 -15.14
CA THR A 165 -7.04 -21.00 -16.51
C THR A 165 -7.08 -22.36 -17.19
N ILE A 166 -8.05 -22.56 -18.07
CA ILE A 166 -8.13 -23.73 -18.94
C ILE A 166 -8.23 -23.23 -20.37
N SER A 167 -7.24 -23.57 -21.21
CA SER A 167 -7.30 -23.37 -22.66
C SER A 167 -7.18 -24.69 -23.40
N GLY A 168 -8.24 -25.07 -24.12
CA GLY A 168 -8.41 -26.42 -24.66
C GLY A 168 -8.34 -27.46 -23.54
N THR A 169 -7.26 -28.26 -23.53
CA THR A 169 -6.98 -29.26 -22.50
C THR A 169 -5.91 -28.83 -21.49
N THR A 170 -5.36 -27.63 -21.60
CA THR A 170 -4.26 -27.19 -20.72
C THR A 170 -4.83 -26.42 -19.54
N LEU A 171 -4.74 -27.00 -18.34
CA LEU A 171 -5.00 -26.34 -17.06
C LEU A 171 -3.70 -25.69 -16.56
N THR A 172 -3.75 -24.41 -16.18
CA THR A 172 -2.62 -23.70 -15.57
C THR A 172 -3.08 -23.02 -14.28
N PHE A 173 -2.34 -23.23 -13.19
CA PHE A 173 -2.57 -22.53 -11.93
C PHE A 173 -1.74 -21.26 -11.85
N TYR A 174 -2.22 -20.28 -11.08
CA TYR A 174 -1.50 -19.06 -10.78
C TYR A 174 -1.64 -18.71 -9.30
N ILE A 175 -0.54 -18.25 -8.71
CA ILE A 175 -0.48 -17.68 -7.36
C ILE A 175 0.23 -16.34 -7.48
N ASP A 176 -0.39 -15.27 -6.99
CA ASP A 176 0.15 -13.91 -7.01
C ASP A 176 0.62 -13.45 -8.41
N GLY A 177 -0.26 -13.63 -9.40
CA GLY A 177 0.00 -13.27 -10.80
C GLY A 177 1.01 -14.16 -11.53
N SER A 178 1.60 -15.17 -10.87
CA SER A 178 2.67 -16.01 -11.43
C SER A 178 2.21 -17.46 -11.63
N SER A 179 2.60 -18.09 -12.74
CA SER A 179 2.22 -19.49 -13.01
C SER A 179 2.79 -20.45 -11.96
N SER A 180 1.92 -21.29 -11.42
CA SER A 180 2.19 -22.29 -10.39
C SER A 180 1.98 -23.71 -10.94
N GLY A 181 2.43 -23.95 -12.17
CA GLY A 181 2.38 -25.24 -12.85
C GLY A 181 1.17 -25.43 -13.76
N SER A 182 1.30 -26.40 -14.67
CA SER A 182 0.26 -26.76 -15.62
C SER A 182 0.08 -28.28 -15.72
N SER A 183 -1.07 -28.70 -16.21
CA SER A 183 -1.44 -30.09 -16.45
C SER A 183 -2.31 -30.21 -17.69
N THR A 184 -2.26 -31.37 -18.34
CA THR A 184 -3.17 -31.71 -19.43
C THR A 184 -4.38 -32.44 -18.86
N LEU A 185 -5.55 -31.85 -19.03
CA LEU A 185 -6.84 -32.47 -18.76
C LEU A 185 -7.06 -33.61 -19.76
N LEU A 186 -7.34 -34.80 -19.23
CA LEU A 186 -7.55 -36.03 -19.99
C LEU A 186 -9.04 -36.25 -20.26
N TYR A 187 -9.92 -35.62 -19.47
CA TYR A 187 -11.36 -35.80 -19.57
C TYR A 187 -12.04 -34.50 -19.99
N SER A 188 -13.05 -34.60 -20.85
CA SER A 188 -13.90 -33.47 -21.20
C SER A 188 -14.69 -32.99 -19.99
N ARG A 189 -14.85 -31.68 -19.83
CA ARG A 189 -15.72 -31.08 -18.81
C ARG A 189 -17.18 -31.09 -19.27
N SER A 190 -18.10 -31.08 -18.33
CA SER A 190 -19.54 -30.99 -18.59
C SER A 190 -20.23 -30.08 -17.59
N GLY A 191 -21.24 -29.34 -18.05
CA GLY A 191 -22.15 -28.57 -17.20
C GLY A 191 -22.93 -29.45 -16.24
N THR A 192 -23.58 -28.80 -15.28
CA THR A 192 -24.27 -29.43 -14.17
C THR A 192 -25.42 -28.56 -13.69
N ASN A 193 -26.52 -29.20 -13.28
CA ASN A 193 -27.68 -28.49 -12.70
C ASN A 193 -27.46 -28.10 -11.22
N GLY A 194 -26.19 -27.94 -10.84
CA GLY A 194 -25.77 -27.62 -9.49
C GLY A 194 -25.66 -26.12 -9.32
N ASN A 195 -26.11 -25.63 -8.17
CA ASN A 195 -25.90 -24.26 -7.74
C ASN A 195 -24.40 -23.91 -7.67
N LEU A 196 -24.09 -22.62 -7.79
CA LEU A 196 -22.75 -22.07 -7.58
C LEU A 196 -22.58 -21.68 -6.11
N TYR A 197 -21.44 -22.02 -5.51
CA TYR A 197 -21.10 -21.67 -4.13
C TYR A 197 -19.74 -20.99 -4.06
N ILE A 198 -19.62 -20.05 -3.13
CA ILE A 198 -18.34 -19.49 -2.67
C ILE A 198 -18.20 -19.81 -1.17
N GLY A 199 -17.02 -20.25 -0.76
CA GLY A 199 -16.72 -20.59 0.64
C GLY A 199 -17.05 -22.03 1.06
N VAL A 200 -17.52 -22.90 0.15
CA VAL A 200 -17.81 -24.32 0.45
C VAL A 200 -17.81 -25.22 -0.79
N GLU A 201 -17.59 -26.52 -0.59
CA GLU A 201 -17.82 -27.57 -1.59
C GLU A 201 -19.27 -28.10 -1.53
N ASN A 202 -19.92 -28.34 -2.68
CA ASN A 202 -21.32 -28.75 -2.78
C ASN A 202 -21.43 -30.19 -3.39
N PRO A 203 -22.57 -30.85 -3.77
CA PRO A 203 -24.00 -30.69 -3.41
C PRO A 203 -24.37 -30.94 -1.93
N ALA A 204 -23.41 -31.30 -1.07
CA ALA A 204 -23.63 -31.46 0.35
C ALA A 204 -22.55 -30.65 1.07
N PRO A 205 -22.86 -29.42 1.55
CA PRO A 205 -21.91 -28.50 2.14
C PRO A 205 -20.94 -29.20 3.08
N LYS A 206 -19.71 -29.37 2.58
CA LYS A 206 -18.56 -29.92 3.27
C LYS A 206 -17.38 -29.05 2.92
N ASN A 207 -16.29 -29.14 3.69
CA ASN A 207 -15.06 -28.43 3.34
C ASN A 207 -15.28 -26.91 3.29
N TYR A 208 -15.83 -26.34 4.35
CA TYR A 208 -16.06 -24.90 4.49
C TYR A 208 -14.74 -24.13 4.55
N PHE A 209 -14.69 -22.99 3.91
CA PHE A 209 -13.53 -22.10 3.94
C PHE A 209 -13.39 -21.43 5.30
N ASN A 210 -12.16 -21.40 5.83
CA ASN A 210 -11.83 -20.69 7.05
C ASN A 210 -10.87 -19.54 6.73
N GLY A 211 -11.38 -18.32 6.69
CA GLY A 211 -10.60 -17.15 6.32
C GLY A 211 -11.40 -16.06 5.62
N LEU A 212 -10.72 -15.28 4.79
CA LEU A 212 -11.30 -14.18 4.03
C LEU A 212 -11.26 -14.48 2.53
N ILE A 213 -12.34 -14.14 1.81
CA ILE A 213 -12.39 -14.17 0.33
C ILE A 213 -12.82 -12.79 -0.17
N ASP A 214 -12.14 -12.33 -1.22
CA ASP A 214 -12.34 -11.04 -1.86
C ASP A 214 -12.19 -11.14 -3.39
N GLU A 215 -12.71 -10.15 -4.14
CA GLU A 215 -12.45 -9.94 -5.57
C GLU A 215 -12.56 -11.22 -6.45
N VAL A 216 -13.73 -11.87 -6.43
CA VAL A 216 -13.97 -13.14 -7.14
C VAL A 216 -14.44 -12.88 -8.58
N ARG A 217 -13.80 -13.52 -9.56
CA ARG A 217 -14.18 -13.43 -10.99
C ARG A 217 -14.21 -14.77 -11.69
N ILE A 218 -15.18 -14.94 -12.59
CA ILE A 218 -15.34 -16.12 -13.45
C ILE A 218 -15.41 -15.67 -14.91
N TYR A 219 -14.61 -16.28 -15.78
CA TYR A 219 -14.59 -16.03 -17.22
C TYR A 219 -14.89 -17.30 -18.01
N ASN A 220 -15.64 -17.17 -19.12
CA ASN A 220 -15.89 -18.25 -20.10
C ASN A 220 -14.84 -18.32 -21.21
N ARG A 221 -13.65 -17.79 -20.92
CA ARG A 221 -12.45 -17.89 -21.76
C ARG A 221 -11.21 -18.08 -20.89
N ALA A 222 -10.14 -18.56 -21.51
CA ALA A 222 -8.83 -18.57 -20.90
C ALA A 222 -8.26 -17.15 -20.93
N LEU A 223 -7.97 -16.61 -19.75
CA LEU A 223 -7.16 -15.41 -19.61
C LEU A 223 -5.71 -15.77 -19.93
N SER A 224 -5.00 -14.86 -20.58
CA SER A 224 -3.56 -15.02 -20.78
C SER A 224 -2.81 -14.85 -19.46
N ALA A 225 -1.55 -15.30 -19.41
CA ALA A 225 -0.71 -15.10 -18.23
C ALA A 225 -0.54 -13.60 -17.91
N GLU A 226 -0.49 -12.76 -18.95
CA GLU A 226 -0.41 -11.30 -18.83
C GLU A 226 -1.72 -10.71 -18.30
N GLU A 227 -2.88 -11.22 -18.69
CA GLU A 227 -4.17 -10.79 -18.14
C GLU A 227 -4.31 -11.17 -16.66
N ILE A 228 -3.90 -12.39 -16.27
CA ILE A 228 -3.86 -12.81 -14.86
C ILE A 228 -2.90 -11.93 -14.05
N LYS A 229 -1.71 -11.65 -14.60
CA LYS A 229 -0.74 -10.76 -13.95
C LYS A 229 -1.22 -9.31 -13.88
N ALA A 230 -1.87 -8.80 -14.92
CA ALA A 230 -2.46 -7.46 -14.89
C ALA A 230 -3.56 -7.36 -13.82
N GLU A 231 -4.34 -8.44 -13.65
CA GLU A 231 -5.34 -8.52 -12.59
C GLU A 231 -4.73 -8.68 -11.20
N TYR A 232 -3.58 -9.33 -11.06
CA TYR A 232 -2.84 -9.33 -9.78
C TYR A 232 -2.32 -7.93 -9.46
N ASP A 233 -1.63 -7.35 -10.44
CA ASP A 233 -0.99 -6.04 -10.35
C ASP A 233 -2.05 -4.94 -10.11
N SER A 234 -3.28 -5.05 -10.62
CA SER A 234 -4.35 -4.08 -10.35
C SER A 234 -4.73 -3.98 -8.87
N TYR A 235 -4.48 -5.03 -8.07
CA TYR A 235 -4.77 -5.10 -6.63
C TYR A 235 -3.52 -5.16 -5.72
N THR A 236 -2.33 -5.42 -6.27
CA THR A 236 -1.06 -5.43 -5.50
C THR A 236 -0.12 -4.29 -5.78
N THR A 237 -0.34 -3.60 -6.87
CA THR A 237 0.20 -2.26 -7.09
C THR A 237 -0.96 -1.29 -6.97
N PRO A 238 -0.83 -0.12 -6.30
CA PRO A 238 -1.64 1.01 -6.76
C PRO A 238 -1.25 1.18 -8.24
N SER A 239 -2.19 0.89 -9.16
CA SER A 239 -1.93 0.47 -10.55
C SER A 239 -0.61 0.96 -11.15
N SER A 240 0.36 0.04 -11.29
CA SER A 240 1.48 0.15 -12.23
C SER A 240 2.28 -1.16 -12.22
N SER A 241 1.84 -2.07 -13.08
CA SER A 241 2.46 -3.33 -13.46
C SER A 241 3.96 -3.22 -13.81
N GLN A 242 4.78 -4.10 -13.21
CA GLN A 242 6.11 -4.47 -13.70
C GLN A 242 6.22 -5.99 -13.85
N LEU A 243 6.58 -6.43 -15.06
CA LEU A 243 7.18 -7.74 -15.33
C LEU A 243 8.65 -7.69 -14.88
N THR A 244 9.02 -8.54 -13.91
CA THR A 244 10.43 -8.78 -13.54
C THR A 244 10.92 -10.05 -14.22
N SER A 245 11.97 -9.95 -15.04
CA SER A 245 12.83 -11.10 -15.36
C SER A 245 14.05 -11.09 -14.45
N ALA A 246 14.25 -12.20 -13.73
CA ALA A 246 15.41 -12.45 -12.88
C ALA A 246 16.72 -12.34 -13.65
N SER A 247 17.75 -11.75 -13.03
CA SER A 247 19.13 -11.95 -13.47
C SER A 247 20.04 -12.12 -12.26
N THR A 248 20.60 -13.31 -12.19
CA THR A 248 21.64 -13.76 -11.28
C THR A 248 22.92 -12.94 -11.50
N THR A 249 23.60 -12.66 -10.39
CA THR A 249 24.95 -12.12 -10.29
C THR A 249 25.92 -12.57 -11.39
N LEU A 250 26.58 -11.62 -12.06
CA LEU A 250 27.97 -11.73 -12.50
C LEU A 250 28.54 -10.33 -12.74
N SER A 251 29.47 -9.91 -11.88
CA SER A 251 30.42 -8.84 -12.16
C SER A 251 31.29 -9.22 -13.36
N SER A 252 31.37 -8.37 -14.38
CA SER A 252 32.62 -7.91 -15.02
C SER A 252 32.36 -7.15 -16.33
N THR A 253 32.87 -5.92 -16.37
CA THR A 253 33.47 -5.23 -17.52
C THR A 253 32.93 -5.54 -18.93
N ILE A 254 31.97 -4.74 -19.40
CA ILE A 254 31.93 -4.33 -20.82
C ILE A 254 31.68 -2.82 -20.87
N THR A 255 32.72 -2.09 -21.23
CA THR A 255 32.63 -0.76 -21.82
C THR A 255 31.90 -0.87 -23.16
N SER A 256 30.73 -0.24 -23.30
CA SER A 256 30.23 0.19 -24.60
C SER A 256 29.63 1.58 -24.49
N ASN A 257 30.16 2.48 -25.31
CA ASN A 257 29.69 3.83 -25.53
C ASN A 257 28.22 3.79 -25.99
N ALA A 258 27.28 4.15 -25.12
CA ALA A 258 26.09 4.88 -25.53
C ALA A 258 26.35 6.34 -25.13
N SER A 259 26.40 7.24 -26.11
CA SER A 259 26.42 8.67 -25.83
C SER A 259 25.15 9.03 -25.05
N PRO A 260 25.20 9.94 -24.06
CA PRO A 260 23.98 10.43 -23.45
C PRO A 260 23.10 11.00 -24.57
N VAL A 261 21.85 10.57 -24.63
CA VAL A 261 20.88 11.17 -25.56
C VAL A 261 20.87 12.66 -25.27
N SER A 262 21.28 13.47 -26.24
CA SER A 262 21.41 14.91 -26.08
C SER A 262 20.04 15.48 -25.70
N THR A 263 19.96 16.31 -24.65
CA THR A 263 18.73 17.04 -24.26
C THR A 263 18.10 17.79 -25.44
N SER A 264 18.89 18.14 -26.45
CA SER A 264 18.46 18.68 -27.73
C SER A 264 17.53 17.74 -28.53
N LEU A 265 17.77 16.42 -28.53
CA LEU A 265 16.91 15.44 -29.23
C LEU A 265 15.54 15.34 -28.56
N ILE A 266 15.49 15.39 -27.23
CA ILE A 266 14.22 15.40 -26.48
C ILE A 266 13.41 16.64 -26.82
N LEU A 267 14.03 17.83 -26.82
CA LEU A 267 13.35 19.07 -27.22
C LEU A 267 12.92 19.06 -28.69
N GLU A 268 13.69 18.44 -29.58
CA GLU A 268 13.33 18.27 -30.99
C GLU A 268 12.09 17.39 -31.14
N ASN A 269 12.06 16.24 -30.46
CA ASN A 269 10.88 15.37 -30.45
C ASN A 269 9.67 16.06 -29.82
N ALA A 270 9.86 16.78 -28.72
CA ALA A 270 8.82 17.57 -28.06
C ALA A 270 8.21 18.64 -28.99
N ASN A 271 9.00 19.26 -29.87
CA ASN A 271 8.49 20.21 -30.86
C ASN A 271 7.44 19.59 -31.80
N ASN A 272 7.53 18.29 -32.10
CA ASN A 272 6.58 17.60 -32.98
C ASN A 272 5.19 17.44 -32.34
N TYR A 273 5.09 17.61 -31.02
CA TYR A 273 3.82 17.48 -30.26
C TYR A 273 3.24 18.84 -29.85
N LYS A 274 3.70 19.94 -30.45
CA LYS A 274 3.12 21.27 -30.18
C LYS A 274 1.64 21.33 -30.57
N VAL A 275 0.85 21.92 -29.68
CA VAL A 275 -0.53 22.32 -29.91
C VAL A 275 -0.53 23.76 -30.42
N LEU A 276 -1.58 24.12 -31.15
CA LEU A 276 -1.76 25.49 -31.65
C LEU A 276 -1.66 26.50 -30.49
N LEU A 277 -0.98 27.63 -30.74
CA LEU A 277 -0.69 28.68 -29.76
C LEU A 277 0.32 28.34 -28.65
N ASP A 278 1.04 27.21 -28.74
CA ASP A 278 2.22 26.99 -27.90
C ASP A 278 3.32 28.01 -28.26
N SER A 279 3.79 28.75 -27.25
CA SER A 279 4.79 29.81 -27.40
C SER A 279 6.19 29.36 -26.99
N GLU A 280 6.31 28.54 -25.95
CA GLU A 280 7.61 28.10 -25.41
C GLU A 280 7.58 26.64 -24.98
N ILE A 281 8.72 25.97 -25.12
CA ILE A 281 8.97 24.63 -24.58
C ILE A 281 10.31 24.61 -23.86
N SER A 282 10.39 23.90 -22.73
CA SER A 282 11.64 23.78 -21.98
C SER A 282 11.68 22.47 -21.19
N LEU A 283 12.89 21.91 -21.05
CA LEU A 283 13.11 20.77 -20.16
C LEU A 283 13.02 21.25 -18.71
N GLN A 284 12.15 20.62 -17.92
CA GLN A 284 11.87 20.99 -16.54
C GLN A 284 12.59 20.09 -15.54
N ASP A 285 12.54 18.77 -15.72
CA ASP A 285 13.17 17.80 -14.82
C ASP A 285 13.44 16.47 -15.54
N SER A 286 14.10 15.55 -14.85
CA SER A 286 14.31 14.18 -15.29
C SER A 286 14.30 13.18 -14.13
N ALA A 287 13.83 11.98 -14.43
CA ALA A 287 13.82 10.83 -13.54
C ALA A 287 14.56 9.65 -14.18
N SER A 288 15.28 8.88 -13.37
CA SER A 288 15.91 7.62 -13.80
C SER A 288 15.19 6.48 -13.09
N LEU A 289 14.47 5.66 -13.84
CA LEU A 289 13.73 4.51 -13.33
C LEU A 289 14.36 3.20 -13.85
N SER A 290 13.96 2.05 -13.30
CA SER A 290 14.47 0.73 -13.72
C SER A 290 14.42 0.45 -15.23
N HIS A 291 13.49 1.07 -15.96
CA HIS A 291 13.29 0.87 -17.41
C HIS A 291 13.94 1.94 -18.29
N GLY A 292 14.58 2.95 -17.72
CA GLY A 292 15.23 4.01 -18.48
C GLY A 292 15.08 5.40 -17.88
N ALA A 293 15.62 6.39 -18.59
CA ALA A 293 15.51 7.79 -18.20
C ALA A 293 14.27 8.44 -18.84
N TYR A 294 13.61 9.30 -18.07
CA TYR A 294 12.43 10.05 -18.47
C TYR A 294 12.67 11.55 -18.27
N TYR A 295 12.10 12.35 -19.16
CA TYR A 295 12.30 13.79 -19.23
C TYR A 295 10.95 14.49 -19.20
N VAL A 296 10.78 15.43 -18.27
CA VAL A 296 9.58 16.26 -18.17
C VAL A 296 9.82 17.54 -18.95
N VAL A 297 9.00 17.79 -19.97
CA VAL A 297 9.06 18.98 -20.81
C VAL A 297 7.82 19.82 -20.54
N SER A 298 8.03 21.09 -20.20
CA SER A 298 6.95 22.05 -20.02
C SER A 298 6.60 22.74 -21.34
N TYR A 299 5.31 23.02 -21.52
CA TYR A 299 4.75 23.75 -22.65
C TYR A 299 3.99 24.97 -22.13
N SER A 300 4.35 26.15 -22.61
CA SER A 300 3.58 27.37 -22.39
C SER A 300 2.70 27.66 -23.60
N ASN A 301 1.39 27.79 -23.37
CA ASN A 301 0.41 28.17 -24.37
C ASN A 301 -0.14 29.56 -24.08
N LEU A 302 -0.47 30.33 -25.12
CA LEU A 302 -1.12 31.63 -24.96
C LEU A 302 -2.49 31.54 -24.27
N LEU A 303 -3.12 30.36 -24.30
CA LEU A 303 -4.30 30.02 -23.53
C LEU A 303 -3.85 29.23 -22.28
N PRO A 304 -3.85 29.82 -21.07
CA PRO A 304 -3.18 29.22 -19.90
C PRO A 304 -3.67 27.82 -19.52
N TYR A 305 -4.93 27.48 -19.80
CA TYR A 305 -5.51 26.16 -19.53
C TYR A 305 -4.98 25.05 -20.46
N ALA A 306 -4.28 25.42 -21.54
CA ALA A 306 -3.62 24.49 -22.47
C ALA A 306 -2.10 24.36 -22.22
N SER A 307 -1.57 25.15 -21.28
CA SER A 307 -0.21 24.97 -20.74
C SER A 307 -0.14 23.72 -19.87
N GLY A 308 1.04 23.15 -19.74
CA GLY A 308 1.23 21.95 -18.91
C GLY A 308 2.55 21.27 -19.18
N ILE A 309 2.62 19.98 -18.87
CA ILE A 309 3.82 19.17 -19.07
C ILE A 309 3.54 17.93 -19.91
N GLU A 310 4.55 17.46 -20.61
CA GLU A 310 4.58 16.14 -21.25
C GLU A 310 5.83 15.39 -20.80
N ILE A 311 5.78 14.06 -20.83
CA ILE A 311 6.92 13.21 -20.48
C ILE A 311 7.42 12.51 -21.74
N PHE A 312 8.73 12.42 -21.86
CA PHE A 312 9.41 11.70 -22.93
C PHE A 312 10.38 10.67 -22.34
N SER A 313 10.41 9.47 -22.89
CA SER A 313 11.47 8.51 -22.59
C SER A 313 12.80 8.98 -23.21
N SER A 314 13.91 8.37 -22.79
CA SER A 314 15.23 8.61 -23.38
C SER A 314 15.31 8.31 -24.87
N GLU A 315 14.40 7.51 -25.40
CA GLU A 315 14.29 7.21 -26.83
C GLU A 315 13.49 8.29 -27.59
N GLY A 316 12.95 9.29 -26.89
CA GLY A 316 12.14 10.36 -27.48
C GLY A 316 10.66 9.99 -27.67
N LYS A 317 10.22 8.84 -27.15
CA LYS A 317 8.82 8.43 -27.17
C LYS A 317 8.03 9.29 -26.17
N LYS A 318 6.94 9.91 -26.62
CA LYS A 318 5.99 10.60 -25.74
C LYS A 318 5.23 9.59 -24.89
N ILE A 319 5.18 9.83 -23.59
CA ILE A 319 4.41 9.03 -22.64
C ILE A 319 2.98 9.56 -22.57
N THR A 320 2.03 8.66 -22.80
CA THR A 320 0.59 8.98 -22.88
C THR A 320 -0.25 8.19 -21.88
N SER A 321 0.28 7.10 -21.31
CA SER A 321 -0.39 6.34 -20.25
C SER A 321 -0.08 6.95 -18.88
N GLU A 322 -1.10 7.08 -18.05
CA GLU A 322 -0.96 7.56 -16.67
C GLU A 322 -0.08 6.62 -15.85
N SER A 323 -0.20 5.30 -16.03
CA SER A 323 0.62 4.29 -15.35
C SER A 323 2.12 4.37 -15.65
N GLU A 324 2.54 4.90 -16.81
CA GLU A 324 3.95 5.11 -17.14
C GLU A 324 4.44 6.50 -16.68
N ALA A 325 3.52 7.47 -16.55
CA ALA A 325 3.81 8.81 -16.08
C ALA A 325 3.89 8.93 -14.55
N GLU A 326 3.08 8.17 -13.81
CA GLU A 326 2.97 8.24 -12.36
C GLU A 326 4.27 7.91 -11.61
N PRO A 327 5.04 6.88 -11.98
CA PRO A 327 6.35 6.63 -11.38
C PRO A 327 7.35 7.78 -11.62
N VAL A 328 7.24 8.49 -12.75
CA VAL A 328 8.08 9.66 -13.07
C VAL A 328 7.72 10.84 -12.17
N PHE A 329 6.43 11.13 -11.98
CA PHE A 329 5.97 12.19 -11.07
C PHE A 329 6.39 11.92 -9.64
N THR A 330 6.15 10.69 -9.17
CA THR A 330 6.56 10.23 -7.84
C THR A 330 8.06 10.41 -7.66
N SER A 331 8.87 9.94 -8.61
CA SER A 331 10.33 10.06 -8.56
C SER A 331 10.79 11.51 -8.40
N ILE A 332 10.27 12.41 -9.22
CA ILE A 332 10.61 13.83 -9.19
C ILE A 332 10.16 14.49 -7.89
N ALA A 333 8.92 14.22 -7.46
CA ALA A 333 8.35 14.78 -6.25
C ALA A 333 9.17 14.42 -5.01
N TRP A 334 9.57 13.14 -4.88
CA TRP A 334 10.37 12.66 -3.77
C TRP A 334 11.83 13.13 -3.84
N LYS A 335 12.41 13.27 -5.03
CA LYS A 335 13.73 13.90 -5.23
C LYS A 335 13.73 15.36 -4.75
N GLU A 336 12.70 16.13 -5.08
CA GLU A 336 12.56 17.51 -4.63
C GLU A 336 12.34 17.59 -3.10
N ALA A 337 11.41 16.79 -2.58
CA ALA A 337 11.09 16.77 -1.15
C ALA A 337 12.27 16.32 -0.28
N SER A 338 12.98 15.26 -0.68
CA SER A 338 14.19 14.79 0.02
C SER A 338 15.36 15.78 -0.06
N GLY A 339 15.33 16.72 -1.01
CA GLY A 339 16.23 17.86 -1.07
C GLY A 339 16.23 18.70 0.21
N GLN A 340 15.09 18.77 0.91
CA GLN A 340 14.92 19.54 2.16
C GLN A 340 15.60 18.90 3.37
N VAL A 341 15.86 17.58 3.33
CA VAL A 341 16.51 16.84 4.41
C VAL A 341 18.02 17.01 4.32
N LYS A 342 18.65 17.57 5.35
CA LYS A 342 20.11 17.74 5.38
C LYS A 342 20.80 16.42 5.72
N PRO A 343 22.06 16.22 5.32
CA PRO A 343 22.85 15.07 5.77
C PRO A 343 22.90 14.92 7.31
N SER A 344 22.88 16.03 8.05
CA SER A 344 22.80 16.03 9.51
C SER A 344 21.48 15.46 10.06
N ASP A 345 20.37 15.65 9.35
CA ASP A 345 19.06 15.12 9.73
C ASP A 345 19.04 13.60 9.54
N ILE A 346 19.60 13.12 8.42
CA ILE A 346 19.80 11.69 8.15
C ILE A 346 20.67 11.06 9.23
N GLN A 347 21.76 11.72 9.61
CA GLN A 347 22.60 11.22 10.70
C GLN A 347 21.83 11.16 12.03
N THR A 348 21.04 12.18 12.35
CA THR A 348 20.22 12.18 13.57
C THR A 348 19.20 11.02 13.56
N MET A 349 18.59 10.71 12.41
CA MET A 349 17.71 9.54 12.27
C MET A 349 18.46 8.22 12.48
N LYS A 350 19.69 8.10 11.99
CA LYS A 350 20.57 6.94 12.26
C LYS A 350 20.94 6.84 13.74
N ASP A 351 21.18 7.97 14.41
CA ASP A 351 21.47 8.01 15.84
C ASP A 351 20.25 7.60 16.68
N ILE A 352 19.04 8.00 16.28
CA ILE A 352 17.78 7.53 16.88
C ILE A 352 17.61 6.03 16.68
N LEU A 353 17.87 5.51 15.47
CA LEU A 353 17.84 4.08 15.18
C LEU A 353 18.80 3.33 16.09
N GLN A 354 20.04 3.81 16.22
CA GLN A 354 21.03 3.18 17.08
C GLN A 354 20.58 3.21 18.54
N THR A 355 20.12 4.35 19.03
CA THR A 355 19.60 4.48 20.40
C THR A 355 18.44 3.52 20.66
N SER A 356 17.54 3.33 19.68
CA SER A 356 16.44 2.37 19.80
C SER A 356 16.91 0.92 19.95
N LYS A 357 18.04 0.54 19.32
CA LYS A 357 18.67 -0.78 19.48
C LYS A 357 19.31 -0.93 20.85
N ASP A 358 19.84 0.17 21.39
CA ASP A 358 20.53 0.19 22.67
C ASP A 358 19.56 0.19 23.88
N ILE A 359 18.26 0.48 23.67
CA ILE A 359 17.23 0.47 24.74
C ILE A 359 17.21 -0.88 25.47
N ASP A 360 17.22 -2.01 24.76
CA ASP A 360 17.15 -3.32 25.40
C ASP A 360 18.35 -3.59 26.32
N SER A 361 19.56 -3.22 25.85
CA SER A 361 20.80 -3.33 26.62
C SER A 361 20.82 -2.36 27.81
N ALA A 362 20.16 -1.20 27.71
CA ALA A 362 20.05 -0.23 28.80
C ALA A 362 18.99 -0.61 29.84
N VAL A 363 17.91 -1.27 29.43
CA VAL A 363 16.79 -1.68 30.28
C VAL A 363 17.09 -2.96 31.05
N SER A 364 17.81 -3.91 30.44
CA SER A 364 18.08 -5.23 31.03
C SER A 364 18.73 -5.20 32.44
N PRO A 365 19.72 -4.33 32.73
CA PRO A 365 20.27 -4.19 34.08
C PRO A 365 19.23 -3.72 35.11
N VAL A 366 18.33 -2.80 34.73
CA VAL A 366 17.28 -2.26 35.61
C VAL A 366 16.29 -3.36 35.99
N ILE A 367 15.81 -4.13 35.02
CA ILE A 367 14.89 -5.26 35.27
C ILE A 367 15.51 -6.28 36.24
N SER A 368 16.79 -6.62 36.02
CA SER A 368 17.53 -7.57 36.87
C SER A 368 17.65 -7.09 38.33
N VAL A 369 18.03 -5.83 38.53
CA VAL A 369 18.17 -5.25 39.87
C VAL A 369 16.80 -5.04 40.53
N THR A 370 15.75 -4.80 39.75
CA THR A 370 14.37 -4.70 40.25
C THR A 370 13.94 -5.99 40.93
N GLY A 371 14.13 -7.15 40.26
CA GLY A 371 13.77 -8.45 40.84
C GLY A 371 14.52 -8.78 42.13
N THR A 372 15.80 -8.43 42.19
CA THR A 372 16.64 -8.59 43.39
C THR A 372 16.15 -7.69 44.54
N THR A 373 15.77 -6.45 44.21
CA THR A 373 15.27 -5.46 45.18
C THR A 373 13.92 -5.89 45.76
N ILE A 374 12.98 -6.33 44.92
CA ILE A 374 11.67 -6.85 45.36
C ILE A 374 11.87 -8.06 46.30
N SER A 375 12.74 -8.99 45.93
CA SER A 375 13.06 -10.17 46.76
C SER A 375 13.64 -9.78 48.12
N SER A 376 14.49 -8.75 48.15
CA SER A 376 15.09 -8.22 49.37
C SER A 376 14.06 -7.54 50.27
N ILE A 377 13.15 -6.74 49.69
CA ILE A 377 12.03 -6.12 50.41
C ILE A 377 11.09 -7.19 51.01
N ASN A 378 10.79 -8.24 50.26
CA ASN A 378 9.94 -9.33 50.77
C ASN A 378 10.61 -10.14 51.89
N SER A 379 11.93 -10.33 51.82
CA SER A 379 12.69 -10.98 52.89
C SER A 379 12.69 -10.16 54.18
N LEU A 380 12.68 -8.83 54.07
CA LEU A 380 12.63 -7.91 55.22
C LEU A 380 11.35 -8.09 56.07
N LYS A 381 10.20 -8.38 55.43
CA LYS A 381 8.91 -8.57 56.13
C LYS A 381 8.95 -9.64 57.21
N ASN A 382 9.82 -10.64 57.04
CA ASN A 382 9.94 -11.78 57.95
C ASN A 382 11.22 -11.72 58.82
N ALA A 383 12.05 -10.69 58.66
CA ALA A 383 13.33 -10.57 59.35
C ALA A 383 13.15 -10.00 60.76
N CYS A 384 13.17 -10.86 61.78
CA CYS A 384 13.07 -10.48 63.19
C CYS A 384 14.13 -11.18 64.04
N ILE A 385 14.57 -10.51 65.11
CA ILE A 385 15.50 -11.07 66.10
C ILE A 385 14.98 -10.88 67.52
N SER A 386 15.27 -11.84 68.39
CA SER A 386 14.99 -11.75 69.82
C SER A 386 16.17 -11.12 70.54
N VAL A 387 15.97 -9.92 71.09
CA VAL A 387 16.99 -9.21 71.86
C VAL A 387 16.78 -9.50 73.35
N PRO A 388 17.81 -9.97 74.09
CA PRO A 388 17.70 -10.22 75.53
C PRO A 388 17.18 -8.97 76.27
N PHE A 389 16.20 -9.15 77.16
CA PHE A 389 15.58 -8.10 77.98
C PHE A 389 14.79 -6.99 77.23
N VAL A 390 14.82 -6.98 75.89
CA VAL A 390 14.14 -5.97 75.03
C VAL A 390 13.01 -6.57 74.19
N GLY A 391 13.02 -7.88 73.98
CA GLY A 391 11.97 -8.60 73.24
C GLY A 391 12.24 -8.75 71.74
N LYS A 392 11.23 -9.20 70.98
CA LYS A 392 11.33 -9.40 69.53
C LYS A 392 11.36 -8.05 68.81
N LYS A 393 12.37 -7.82 67.98
CA LYS A 393 12.51 -6.64 67.13
C LYS A 393 12.50 -7.09 65.67
N CYS A 394 11.64 -6.50 64.85
CA CYS A 394 11.52 -6.81 63.43
C CYS A 394 12.06 -5.66 62.59
N ALA A 395 12.83 -6.00 61.56
CA ALA A 395 13.43 -5.01 60.67
C ALA A 395 12.36 -4.28 59.84
N TRP A 396 11.27 -4.97 59.48
CA TRP A 396 10.14 -4.36 58.79
C TRP A 396 9.47 -3.24 59.58
N ASP A 397 9.25 -3.41 60.89
CA ASP A 397 8.58 -2.39 61.71
C ASP A 397 9.44 -1.13 61.84
N ALA A 398 10.76 -1.30 61.99
CA ALA A 398 11.71 -0.19 62.03
C ALA A 398 11.76 0.56 60.68
N VAL A 399 11.85 -0.17 59.57
CA VAL A 399 11.91 0.42 58.22
C VAL A 399 10.59 1.08 57.82
N SER A 400 9.44 0.44 58.10
CA SER A 400 8.12 1.01 57.77
C SER A 400 7.76 2.24 58.60
N SER A 401 8.30 2.34 59.83
CA SER A 401 8.18 3.55 60.65
C SER A 401 9.05 4.69 60.11
N ALA A 402 10.29 4.39 59.68
CA ALA A 402 11.21 5.38 59.12
C ALA A 402 10.84 5.80 57.69
N PHE A 403 10.23 4.90 56.91
CA PHE A 403 9.81 5.10 55.53
C PHE A 403 8.51 4.32 55.24
N PRO A 404 7.33 4.93 55.46
CA PRO A 404 6.04 4.29 55.20
C PRO A 404 5.85 3.81 53.73
N GLY A 405 6.50 4.49 52.78
CA GLY A 405 6.46 4.16 51.35
C GLY A 405 7.07 2.80 50.99
N ILE A 406 7.78 2.14 51.92
CA ILE A 406 8.34 0.79 51.70
C ILE A 406 7.24 -0.23 51.37
N SER A 407 6.02 0.01 51.86
CA SER A 407 4.85 -0.85 51.65
C SER A 407 4.38 -0.87 50.19
N THR A 408 4.58 0.21 49.43
CA THR A 408 4.16 0.36 48.03
C THR A 408 5.32 0.23 47.05
N LEU A 409 6.57 0.33 47.50
CA LEU A 409 7.76 0.31 46.65
C LEU A 409 7.81 -0.92 45.73
N ALA A 410 7.51 -2.12 46.23
CA ALA A 410 7.50 -3.33 45.41
C ALA A 410 6.51 -3.25 44.24
N SER A 411 5.29 -2.73 44.48
CA SER A 411 4.29 -2.55 43.42
C SER A 411 4.66 -1.46 42.41
N GLN A 412 5.36 -0.41 42.84
CA GLN A 412 5.88 0.63 41.94
C GLN A 412 6.99 0.07 41.04
N LEU A 413 7.83 -0.80 41.59
CA LEU A 413 8.89 -1.52 40.86
C LEU A 413 8.32 -2.53 39.84
N GLU A 414 7.25 -3.26 40.19
CA GLU A 414 6.53 -4.13 39.25
C GLU A 414 5.89 -3.32 38.11
N SER A 415 5.27 -2.18 38.44
CA SER A 415 4.71 -1.26 37.45
C SER A 415 5.80 -0.67 36.53
N LEU A 416 6.98 -0.36 37.06
CA LEU A 416 8.14 0.06 36.26
C LEU A 416 8.55 -1.02 35.25
N ASN A 417 8.64 -2.29 35.66
CA ASN A 417 8.98 -3.38 34.74
C ASN A 417 8.00 -3.47 33.56
N SER A 418 6.69 -3.36 33.82
CA SER A 418 5.68 -3.38 32.77
C SER A 418 5.85 -2.22 31.77
N GLU A 419 6.18 -1.02 32.24
CA GLU A 419 6.44 0.12 31.37
C GLU A 419 7.76 -0.03 30.58
N LEU A 420 8.79 -0.63 31.19
CA LEU A 420 10.06 -0.93 30.53
C LEU A 420 9.88 -1.90 29.36
N ASP A 421 9.02 -2.91 29.53
CA ASP A 421 8.66 -3.83 28.45
C ASP A 421 7.91 -3.13 27.32
N GLN A 422 6.95 -2.25 27.65
CA GLN A 422 6.24 -1.45 26.64
C GLN A 422 7.19 -0.53 25.87
N TRP A 423 8.17 0.06 26.54
CA TRP A 423 9.18 0.92 25.90
C TRP A 423 10.08 0.10 24.96
N LYS A 424 10.49 -1.11 25.35
CA LYS A 424 11.21 -2.06 24.49
C LYS A 424 10.40 -2.44 23.24
N SER A 425 9.12 -2.74 23.39
CA SER A 425 8.25 -3.07 22.24
C SER A 425 8.14 -1.90 21.27
N ALA A 426 7.95 -0.67 21.76
CA ALA A 426 7.92 0.52 20.91
C ALA A 426 9.24 0.76 20.17
N ALA A 427 10.37 0.48 20.83
CA ALA A 427 11.69 0.55 20.21
C ALA A 427 11.85 -0.48 19.08
N ALA A 428 11.38 -1.71 19.28
CA ALA A 428 11.41 -2.76 18.26
C ALA A 428 10.58 -2.37 17.01
N SER A 429 9.40 -1.77 17.19
CA SER A 429 8.60 -1.26 16.07
C SER A 429 9.34 -0.17 15.27
N ALA A 430 10.05 0.73 15.93
CA ALA A 430 10.85 1.74 15.23
C ALA A 430 12.02 1.13 14.43
N GLN A 431 12.64 0.07 14.96
CA GLN A 431 13.72 -0.65 14.28
C GLN A 431 13.27 -1.34 12.99
N GLN A 432 11.99 -1.71 12.88
CA GLN A 432 11.45 -2.40 11.72
C GLN A 432 11.34 -1.50 10.48
N HIS A 433 10.88 -0.26 10.64
CA HIS A 433 10.49 0.59 9.50
C HIS A 433 11.50 1.71 9.20
N LEU A 434 12.12 2.27 10.23
CA LEU A 434 13.02 3.41 10.08
C LEU A 434 14.20 3.18 9.12
N PRO A 435 14.84 1.98 9.07
CA PRO A 435 15.91 1.73 8.11
C PRO A 435 15.46 1.92 6.65
N ASN A 436 14.24 1.51 6.32
CA ASN A 436 13.69 1.62 4.96
C ASN A 436 13.40 3.07 4.60
N ALA A 437 12.83 3.84 5.55
CA ALA A 437 12.61 5.28 5.37
C ALA A 437 13.92 6.04 5.16
N ILE A 438 14.96 5.76 5.96
CA ILE A 438 16.29 6.38 5.80
C ILE A 438 16.87 6.05 4.42
N SER A 439 16.90 4.77 4.05
CA SER A 439 17.45 4.29 2.78
C SER A 439 16.73 4.92 1.59
N GLY A 440 15.40 4.98 1.61
CA GLY A 440 14.63 5.56 0.51
C GLY A 440 14.77 7.08 0.40
N ILE A 441 14.92 7.81 1.51
CA ILE A 441 15.26 9.25 1.46
C ILE A 441 16.65 9.46 0.85
N GLU A 442 17.63 8.63 1.20
CA GLU A 442 18.98 8.68 0.61
C GLU A 442 18.94 8.39 -0.91
N GLN A 443 18.19 7.38 -1.33
CA GLN A 443 17.97 7.04 -2.74
C GLN A 443 17.29 8.17 -3.51
N ALA A 444 16.19 8.73 -2.97
CA ALA A 444 15.48 9.86 -3.55
C ALA A 444 16.41 11.07 -3.75
N LYS A 445 17.27 11.36 -2.76
CA LYS A 445 18.23 12.47 -2.83
C LYS A 445 19.27 12.25 -3.93
N SER A 446 19.67 11.01 -4.19
CA SER A 446 20.58 10.67 -5.27
C SER A 446 19.96 10.72 -6.68
N GLY A 447 18.63 10.89 -6.79
CA GLY A 447 17.91 10.83 -8.06
C GLY A 447 17.89 9.43 -8.69
N GLY A 448 18.11 8.39 -7.88
CA GLY A 448 17.99 6.99 -8.28
C GLY A 448 16.54 6.52 -8.30
N ASP A 449 16.35 5.25 -8.64
CA ASP A 449 15.04 4.61 -8.63
C ASP A 449 14.48 4.62 -7.21
N ILE A 450 13.32 5.24 -7.04
CA ILE A 450 12.73 5.44 -5.71
C ILE A 450 11.87 4.23 -5.42
N ASN A 451 12.15 3.57 -4.29
CA ASN A 451 11.34 2.47 -3.79
C ASN A 451 9.84 2.87 -3.82
N PRO A 452 8.98 2.16 -4.58
CA PRO A 452 7.55 2.48 -4.68
C PRO A 452 6.82 2.46 -3.34
N GLN A 453 7.31 1.68 -2.37
CA GLN A 453 6.79 1.60 -1.01
C GLN A 453 7.31 2.71 -0.09
N LEU A 454 8.18 3.62 -0.56
CA LEU A 454 8.82 4.64 0.29
C LEU A 454 7.83 5.47 1.09
N GLN A 455 6.70 5.87 0.49
CA GLN A 455 5.66 6.63 1.19
C GLN A 455 5.04 5.82 2.34
N SER A 456 4.79 4.53 2.12
CA SER A 456 4.26 3.62 3.13
C SER A 456 5.28 3.40 4.25
N GLU A 457 6.54 3.14 3.90
CA GLU A 457 7.64 2.96 4.85
C GLU A 457 7.87 4.21 5.71
N ILE A 458 7.77 5.40 5.13
CA ILE A 458 7.85 6.67 5.87
C ILE A 458 6.64 6.84 6.78
N SER A 459 5.44 6.50 6.33
CA SER A 459 4.21 6.60 7.15
C SER A 459 4.25 5.65 8.35
N GLN A 460 4.70 4.41 8.13
CA GLN A 460 4.90 3.42 9.19
C GLN A 460 6.00 3.86 10.16
N SER A 461 7.10 4.41 9.64
CA SER A 461 8.18 5.00 10.45
C SER A 461 7.69 6.18 11.31
N LEU A 462 6.86 7.07 10.76
CA LEU A 462 6.28 8.21 11.48
C LEU A 462 5.37 7.75 12.63
N SER A 463 4.60 6.69 12.41
CA SER A 463 3.74 6.08 13.43
C SER A 463 4.56 5.42 14.54
N ALA A 464 5.55 4.60 14.16
CA ALA A 464 6.45 3.93 15.10
C ALA A 464 7.25 4.95 15.94
N PHE A 465 7.75 6.02 15.31
CA PHE A 465 8.39 7.14 15.99
C PHE A 465 7.45 7.90 16.94
N GLY A 466 6.21 8.14 16.54
CA GLY A 466 5.22 8.76 17.42
C GLY A 466 4.99 7.94 18.69
N THR A 467 4.86 6.61 18.52
CA THR A 467 4.69 5.68 19.64
C THR A 467 5.93 5.64 20.53
N LEU A 468 7.13 5.53 19.96
CA LEU A 468 8.38 5.51 20.70
C LEU A 468 8.63 6.81 21.47
N GLN A 469 8.32 7.96 20.87
CA GLN A 469 8.40 9.26 21.55
C GLN A 469 7.46 9.30 22.75
N SER A 470 6.19 8.92 22.56
CA SER A 470 5.20 8.88 23.63
C SER A 470 5.64 7.98 24.78
N LYS A 471 6.15 6.78 24.48
CA LYS A 471 6.61 5.83 25.50
C LYS A 471 7.89 6.28 26.19
N THR A 472 8.77 6.97 25.49
CA THR A 472 9.98 7.56 26.09
C THR A 472 9.60 8.67 27.08
N ASN A 473 8.65 9.54 26.74
CA ASN A 473 8.17 10.58 27.66
C ASN A 473 7.53 9.99 28.92
N GLN A 474 6.65 9.00 28.73
CA GLN A 474 6.03 8.27 29.84
C GLN A 474 7.10 7.62 30.73
N MET A 475 8.11 7.00 30.13
CA MET A 475 9.21 6.37 30.85
C MET A 475 10.07 7.38 31.62
N SER A 476 10.41 8.54 31.03
CA SER A 476 11.15 9.61 31.73
C SER A 476 10.41 10.07 33.00
N GLU A 477 9.10 10.27 32.92
CA GLU A 477 8.27 10.63 34.08
C GLU A 477 8.26 9.51 35.14
N LYS A 478 8.09 8.26 34.70
CA LYS A 478 8.08 7.09 35.59
C LYS A 478 9.41 6.90 36.30
N LEU A 479 10.53 6.99 35.57
CA LEU A 479 11.88 6.89 36.13
C LEU A 479 12.18 8.02 37.10
N ALA A 480 11.71 9.25 36.83
CA ALA A 480 11.83 10.37 37.76
C ALA A 480 11.10 10.11 39.08
N SER A 481 9.85 9.61 39.02
CA SER A 481 9.06 9.27 40.19
C SER A 481 9.68 8.11 41.01
N VAL A 482 10.14 7.06 40.33
CA VAL A 482 10.77 5.90 40.98
C VAL A 482 12.13 6.27 41.58
N SER A 483 12.96 7.06 40.87
CA SER A 483 14.24 7.59 41.37
C SER A 483 14.06 8.34 42.70
N SER A 484 13.10 9.28 42.75
CA SER A 484 12.78 10.01 43.98
C SER A 484 12.39 9.07 45.12
N THR A 485 11.53 8.09 44.84
CA THR A 485 11.07 7.12 45.85
C THR A 485 12.23 6.23 46.35
N LEU A 486 13.14 5.83 45.46
CA LEU A 486 14.31 5.03 45.81
C LEU A 486 15.32 5.81 46.66
N SER A 487 15.50 7.11 46.38
CA SER A 487 16.33 8.00 47.19
C SER A 487 15.80 8.16 48.63
N ASP A 488 14.49 8.36 48.77
CA ASP A 488 13.81 8.41 50.06
C ASP A 488 13.89 7.06 50.78
N ALA A 489 13.68 5.96 50.05
CA ALA A 489 13.77 4.61 50.58
C ALA A 489 15.19 4.29 51.07
N GLU A 490 16.22 4.63 50.32
CA GLU A 490 17.62 4.41 50.72
C GLU A 490 17.93 5.17 52.01
N SER A 491 17.56 6.45 52.08
CA SER A 491 17.76 7.29 53.25
C SER A 491 17.00 6.77 54.47
N GLY A 492 15.71 6.45 54.31
CA GLY A 492 14.86 5.95 55.39
C GLY A 492 15.29 4.58 55.91
N VAL A 493 15.66 3.66 55.02
CA VAL A 493 16.15 2.33 55.37
C VAL A 493 17.48 2.42 56.13
N ARG A 494 18.42 3.29 55.71
CA ARG A 494 19.69 3.50 56.42
C ARG A 494 19.47 4.14 57.80
N ASN A 495 18.54 5.08 57.92
CA ASN A 495 18.21 5.75 59.19
C ASN A 495 17.50 4.84 60.20
N ALA A 496 16.80 3.79 59.75
CA ALA A 496 16.12 2.82 60.60
C ALA A 496 17.08 1.90 61.41
N ALA A 497 18.40 2.04 61.24
CA ALA A 497 19.40 1.29 61.98
C ALA A 497 19.57 1.83 63.43
N GLU A 498 18.57 1.65 64.29
CA GLU A 498 18.60 2.12 65.69
C GLU A 498 19.58 1.34 66.58
N THR A 499 19.99 0.13 66.18
CA THR A 499 20.97 -0.71 66.89
C THR A 499 21.85 -1.47 65.90
N PRO A 500 23.10 -1.84 66.25
CA PRO A 500 23.97 -2.62 65.37
C PRO A 500 23.33 -3.93 64.86
N VAL A 501 22.47 -4.52 65.70
CA VAL A 501 21.77 -5.79 65.43
C VAL A 501 20.69 -5.61 64.36
N VAL A 502 19.84 -4.58 64.48
CA VAL A 502 18.84 -4.25 63.45
C VAL A 502 19.52 -3.76 62.16
N GLY A 503 20.62 -3.02 62.29
CA GLY A 503 21.45 -2.58 61.16
C GLY A 503 21.98 -3.73 60.29
N SER A 504 22.37 -4.87 60.90
CA SER A 504 22.81 -6.05 60.12
C SER A 504 21.69 -6.71 59.30
N LEU A 505 20.43 -6.63 59.75
CA LEU A 505 19.27 -7.16 59.01
C LEU A 505 18.88 -6.25 57.85
N ILE A 506 19.15 -4.94 57.98
CA ILE A 506 18.71 -3.91 57.03
C ILE A 506 19.76 -3.65 55.94
N SER A 507 21.06 -3.81 56.24
CA SER A 507 22.16 -3.49 55.32
C SER A 507 22.05 -4.13 53.92
N PRO A 508 21.66 -5.42 53.77
CA PRO A 508 21.47 -6.02 52.45
C PRO A 508 20.37 -5.34 51.63
N VAL A 509 19.27 -4.93 52.28
CA VAL A 509 18.13 -4.26 51.63
C VAL A 509 18.51 -2.83 51.24
N ALA A 510 19.22 -2.11 52.10
CA ALA A 510 19.72 -0.76 51.79
C ALA A 510 20.65 -0.78 50.56
N ASN A 511 21.54 -1.78 50.48
CA ASN A 511 22.44 -1.92 49.34
C ASN A 511 21.69 -2.30 48.04
N ALA A 512 20.68 -3.15 48.12
CA ALA A 512 19.83 -3.47 46.98
C ALA A 512 19.08 -2.23 46.45
N ILE A 513 18.47 -1.44 47.35
CA ILE A 513 17.77 -0.20 47.00
C ILE A 513 18.74 0.84 46.40
N GLY A 514 19.93 1.03 47.00
CA GLY A 514 20.93 1.96 46.47
C GLY A 514 21.46 1.52 45.09
N SER A 515 21.66 0.22 44.88
CA SER A 515 22.01 -0.30 43.56
C SER A 515 20.91 -0.06 42.53
N MET A 516 19.64 -0.21 42.92
CA MET A 516 18.49 0.06 42.05
C MET A 516 18.38 1.54 41.70
N HIS A 517 18.54 2.41 42.69
CA HIS A 517 18.52 3.87 42.53
C HIS A 517 19.55 4.31 41.49
N SER A 518 20.80 3.85 41.60
CA SER A 518 21.86 4.18 40.64
C SER A 518 21.55 3.72 39.20
N GLN A 519 20.94 2.54 39.02
CA GLN A 519 20.56 2.04 37.70
C GLN A 519 19.40 2.84 37.09
N VAL A 520 18.38 3.17 37.90
CA VAL A 520 17.24 4.00 37.48
C VAL A 520 17.69 5.40 37.09
N ASP A 521 18.58 6.03 37.86
CA ASP A 521 19.12 7.35 37.55
C ASP A 521 19.93 7.36 36.25
N SER A 522 20.73 6.32 36.02
CA SER A 522 21.47 6.16 34.75
C SER A 522 20.52 6.02 33.57
N LEU A 523 19.46 5.21 33.70
CA LEU A 523 18.48 5.02 32.62
C LEU A 523 17.67 6.30 32.35
N LYS A 524 17.31 7.04 33.41
CA LYS A 524 16.61 8.33 33.29
C LYS A 524 17.40 9.32 32.43
N GLY A 525 18.69 9.49 32.70
CA GLY A 525 19.54 10.39 31.90
C GLY A 525 19.59 10.01 30.41
N LYS A 526 19.54 8.71 30.10
CA LYS A 526 19.44 8.22 28.71
C LYS A 526 18.08 8.52 28.08
N ALA A 527 16.99 8.32 28.82
CA ALA A 527 15.63 8.59 28.33
C ALA A 527 15.41 10.08 28.02
N ASP A 528 15.86 10.97 28.90
CA ASP A 528 15.73 12.43 28.72
C ASP A 528 16.49 12.92 27.47
N SER A 529 17.70 12.41 27.27
CA SER A 529 18.53 12.73 26.08
C SER A 529 17.88 12.22 24.78
N PHE A 530 17.18 11.09 24.85
CA PHE A 530 16.55 10.46 23.69
C PHE A 530 15.28 11.20 23.22
N SER A 531 14.44 11.65 24.16
CA SER A 531 13.17 12.32 23.86
C SER A 531 13.33 13.59 23.01
N SER A 532 14.31 14.44 23.33
CA SER A 532 14.52 15.73 22.66
C SER A 532 14.81 15.59 21.16
N ASN A 533 15.51 14.54 20.74
CA ASN A 533 15.95 14.36 19.36
C ASN A 533 14.84 13.81 18.44
N MET A 534 13.87 13.05 18.98
CA MET A 534 12.82 12.43 18.17
C MET A 534 11.77 13.42 17.64
N GLY A 535 11.41 14.43 18.44
CA GLY A 535 10.36 15.38 18.07
C GLY A 535 10.69 16.19 16.81
N GLU A 536 11.93 16.68 16.72
CA GLU A 536 12.38 17.46 15.56
C GLU A 536 12.45 16.62 14.28
N GLN A 537 13.00 15.40 14.37
CA GLN A 537 13.17 14.54 13.19
C GLN A 537 11.83 14.03 12.66
N ARG A 538 10.86 13.76 13.54
CA ARG A 538 9.50 13.38 13.14
C ARG A 538 8.80 14.49 12.35
N ALA A 539 8.93 15.75 12.78
CA ALA A 539 8.36 16.89 12.07
C ALA A 539 8.97 17.07 10.67
N LYS A 540 10.29 16.91 10.55
CA LYS A 540 10.99 16.98 9.25
C LYS A 540 10.55 15.86 8.31
N LEU A 541 10.45 14.63 8.80
CA LEU A 541 10.01 13.49 8.01
C LEU A 541 8.56 13.63 7.52
N SER A 542 7.68 14.22 8.35
CA SER A 542 6.32 14.57 7.94
C SER A 542 6.32 15.60 6.82
N ALA A 543 7.11 16.67 6.95
CA ALA A 543 7.19 17.74 5.96
C ALA A 543 7.69 17.27 4.57
N VAL A 544 8.58 16.28 4.53
CA VAL A 544 9.02 15.64 3.29
C VAL A 544 7.82 14.98 2.58
N THR A 545 7.03 14.21 3.32
CA THR A 545 5.86 13.51 2.76
C THR A 545 4.83 14.51 2.22
N ASP A 546 4.55 15.57 2.97
CA ASP A 546 3.61 16.62 2.54
C ASP A 546 4.08 17.34 1.29
N THR A 547 5.39 17.65 1.22
CA THR A 547 5.98 18.28 0.02
C THR A 547 5.91 17.35 -1.18
N ALA A 548 6.27 16.07 -1.03
CA ALA A 548 6.23 15.10 -2.11
C ALA A 548 4.81 14.95 -2.67
N ASN A 549 3.82 14.75 -1.80
CA ASN A 549 2.42 14.59 -2.21
C ASN A 549 1.89 15.83 -2.95
N LYS A 550 2.23 17.03 -2.46
CA LYS A 550 1.86 18.28 -3.12
C LYS A 550 2.48 18.37 -4.51
N ARG A 551 3.78 18.06 -4.63
CA ARG A 551 4.51 18.16 -5.90
C ARG A 551 4.03 17.13 -6.92
N ASP A 552 3.77 15.90 -6.50
CA ASP A 552 3.18 14.85 -7.34
C ASP A 552 1.82 15.29 -7.90
N SER A 553 0.96 15.83 -7.03
CA SER A 553 -0.36 16.36 -7.43
C SER A 553 -0.26 17.51 -8.43
N GLU A 554 0.70 18.43 -8.25
CA GLU A 554 0.96 19.52 -9.19
C GLU A 554 1.40 19.00 -10.57
N LEU A 555 2.31 18.02 -10.62
CA LEU A 555 2.79 17.42 -11.87
C LEU A 555 1.65 16.68 -12.60
N LYS A 556 0.88 15.85 -11.89
CA LYS A 556 -0.30 15.16 -12.42
C LYS A 556 -1.32 16.15 -12.99
N SER A 557 -1.60 17.24 -12.27
CA SER A 557 -2.50 18.29 -12.75
C SER A 557 -2.01 18.96 -14.02
N GLN A 558 -0.71 19.28 -14.12
CA GLN A 558 -0.11 19.89 -15.30
C GLN A 558 -0.10 18.94 -16.50
N TRP A 559 0.12 17.64 -16.28
CA TRP A 559 0.10 16.64 -17.32
C TRP A 559 -1.31 16.37 -17.85
N ASN A 560 -2.31 16.26 -16.95
CA ASN A 560 -3.71 16.06 -17.30
C ASN A 560 -4.30 17.24 -18.11
N ALA A 561 -3.97 18.48 -17.71
CA ALA A 561 -4.33 19.67 -18.49
C ALA A 561 -3.79 19.57 -19.92
N ARG A 562 -2.60 18.99 -20.08
CA ARG A 562 -1.95 18.87 -21.38
C ARG A 562 -2.54 17.78 -22.27
N GLN A 563 -3.02 16.67 -21.70
CA GLN A 563 -3.63 15.57 -22.49
C GLN A 563 -4.87 16.02 -23.28
N SER A 564 -5.60 17.02 -22.79
CA SER A 564 -6.82 17.56 -23.43
C SER A 564 -6.61 18.88 -24.18
N ALA A 565 -5.38 19.41 -24.20
CA ALA A 565 -5.07 20.75 -24.70
C ALA A 565 -5.49 20.96 -26.16
N SER A 566 -5.28 19.98 -27.04
CA SER A 566 -5.63 20.11 -28.47
C SER A 566 -7.13 20.36 -28.67
N THR A 567 -7.98 19.51 -28.09
CA THR A 567 -9.43 19.61 -28.17
C THR A 567 -9.93 20.94 -27.63
N MET A 568 -9.41 21.39 -26.49
CA MET A 568 -9.80 22.66 -25.86
C MET A 568 -9.41 23.86 -26.73
N VAL A 569 -8.19 23.89 -27.27
CA VAL A 569 -7.70 24.99 -28.10
C VAL A 569 -8.49 25.09 -29.42
N TYR A 570 -8.67 23.96 -30.12
CA TYR A 570 -9.44 23.95 -31.38
C TYR A 570 -10.91 24.31 -31.16
N GLY A 571 -11.53 23.83 -30.08
CA GLY A 571 -12.90 24.21 -29.71
C GLY A 571 -13.03 25.72 -29.45
N THR A 572 -12.07 26.30 -28.73
CA THR A 572 -12.05 27.73 -28.41
C THR A 572 -11.91 28.58 -29.67
N ILE A 573 -10.97 28.24 -30.54
CA ILE A 573 -10.74 28.96 -31.80
C ILE A 573 -11.96 28.81 -32.73
N GLY A 574 -12.52 27.60 -32.83
CA GLY A 574 -13.74 27.35 -33.59
C GLY A 574 -14.91 28.21 -33.11
N GLY A 575 -15.10 28.32 -31.80
CA GLY A 575 -16.09 29.21 -31.18
C GLY A 575 -15.87 30.68 -31.55
N VAL A 576 -14.63 31.18 -31.42
CA VAL A 576 -14.29 32.57 -31.81
C VAL A 576 -14.57 32.82 -33.29
N VAL A 577 -14.19 31.90 -34.17
CA VAL A 577 -14.44 31.99 -35.62
C VAL A 577 -15.95 31.99 -35.91
N ALA A 578 -16.74 31.14 -35.25
CA ALA A 578 -18.19 31.10 -35.42
C ALA A 578 -18.84 32.44 -35.01
N VAL A 579 -18.42 33.01 -33.88
CA VAL A 579 -18.89 34.34 -33.43
C VAL A 579 -18.53 35.42 -34.45
N LEU A 580 -17.29 35.42 -34.96
CA LEU A 580 -16.86 36.39 -35.99
C LEU A 580 -17.70 36.27 -37.27
N ILE A 581 -18.01 35.05 -37.71
CA ILE A 581 -18.88 34.82 -38.87
C ILE A 581 -20.28 35.39 -38.61
N ILE A 582 -20.86 35.12 -37.44
CA ILE A 582 -22.18 35.67 -37.05
C ILE A 582 -22.16 37.20 -37.07
N VAL A 583 -21.12 37.83 -36.50
CA VAL A 583 -20.97 39.29 -36.50
C VAL A 583 -20.88 39.82 -37.93
N ILE A 584 -20.12 39.19 -38.82
CA ILE A 584 -20.02 39.57 -40.23
C ILE A 584 -21.38 39.45 -40.94
N LEU A 585 -22.13 38.37 -40.69
CA LEU A 585 -23.46 38.16 -41.25
C LEU A 585 -24.46 39.22 -40.75
N LEU A 586 -24.41 39.58 -39.45
CA LEU A 586 -25.24 40.64 -38.89
C LEU A 586 -24.90 42.01 -39.48
N ILE A 587 -23.61 42.32 -39.67
CA ILE A 587 -23.17 43.56 -40.34
C ILE A 587 -23.67 43.60 -41.79
N ARG A 588 -23.59 42.48 -42.53
CA ARG A 588 -24.11 42.38 -43.90
C ARG A 588 -25.62 42.57 -43.94
N LYS A 589 -26.36 41.93 -43.04
CA LYS A 589 -27.82 42.08 -42.91
C LYS A 589 -28.21 43.53 -42.63
N LYS A 590 -27.51 44.19 -41.70
CA LYS A 590 -27.72 45.61 -41.36
C LYS A 590 -27.48 46.52 -42.58
N ARG A 591 -26.36 46.34 -43.29
CA ARG A 591 -26.06 47.11 -44.52
C ARG A 591 -27.06 46.87 -45.65
N SER A 592 -27.61 45.66 -45.76
CA SER A 592 -28.67 45.36 -46.73
C SER A 592 -29.97 46.12 -46.39
N ALA A 593 -30.34 46.17 -45.11
CA ALA A 593 -31.52 46.90 -44.64
C ALA A 593 -31.37 48.43 -44.82
N GLU A 594 -30.17 48.96 -44.58
CA GLU A 594 -29.85 50.38 -44.83
C GLU A 594 -29.96 50.74 -46.33
N ARG A 595 -29.58 49.83 -47.24
CA ARG A 595 -29.74 50.04 -48.69
C ARG A 595 -31.20 49.99 -49.14
N SER A 596 -32.00 49.05 -48.66
CA SER A 596 -33.43 48.98 -49.01
C SER A 596 -34.18 50.21 -48.50
N SER A 597 -33.79 50.76 -47.34
CA SER A 597 -34.36 52.01 -46.81
C SER A 597 -33.97 53.27 -47.63
N GLN A 598 -32.94 53.20 -48.47
CA GLN A 598 -32.54 54.29 -49.37
C GLN A 598 -33.24 54.22 -50.74
N GLU A 599 -33.64 53.04 -51.21
CA GLU A 599 -34.39 52.86 -52.47
C GLU A 599 -35.88 53.25 -52.35
N ASP A 600 -36.46 53.18 -51.15
CA ASP A 600 -37.85 53.58 -50.88
C ASP A 600 -38.05 55.09 -50.62
N LYS A 601 -37.01 55.93 -50.81
CA LYS A 601 -37.22 57.38 -50.83
C LYS A 601 -37.79 57.80 -52.19
N PRO A 602 -38.94 58.48 -52.24
CA PRO A 602 -39.51 58.95 -53.49
C PRO A 602 -38.52 59.88 -54.19
N LYS A 603 -38.29 59.64 -55.48
CA LYS A 603 -37.52 60.56 -56.32
C LYS A 603 -38.33 61.84 -56.47
N GLU A 604 -37.92 62.90 -55.77
CA GLU A 604 -38.31 64.29 -56.10
C GLU A 604 -37.62 64.76 -57.36
#